data_AF-A0A2N2LXP6-F1
#
_entry.id   AF-A0A2N2LXP6-F1
#
_cell.length_a   1.000
_cell.length_b   1.000
_cell.length_c   1.000
_cell.angle_alpha   90.00
_cell.angle_beta   90.00
_cell.angle_gamma   90.00
#
_symmetry.space_group_name_H-M   'P 1'
#
loop_
_entity.id
_entity.type
_entity.pdbx_description
1 polymer ?
#
loop_
_entity_poly.entity_id
_entity_poly.type
_entity_poly.pdbx_seq_one_letter_code
_entity_poly.pdbx_strand_id
1 'polypeptide(L)'
;MNPSIFLNPMVCPNCAMPILANVDEVAWMCSQCQRGVLLNSDNGLSQIEIHFQQSSQDIEIGFPYWVTIANVTLNRETLRGNMTKEMLQFWQNPRTVFIPAFELEMEEMLIRAETLIKNPPALFAGEAINFKPVILSPWDLRVYIEFLVMQIEAERQDDLKQLTFELQLSDPVLWIFPG
;
A
#
# COMPACT_ATOMS: atom_id res chain seq x y z
N MET A 1 -10.15 17.19 -33.97
CA MET A 1 -10.95 15.99 -33.64
C MET A 1 -11.09 15.97 -32.13
N ASN A 2 -12.29 16.18 -31.59
CA ASN A 2 -12.52 16.03 -30.16
C ASN A 2 -12.42 14.53 -29.83
N PRO A 3 -11.60 14.11 -28.84
CA PRO A 3 -11.66 12.72 -28.39
C PRO A 3 -13.07 12.45 -27.86
N SER A 4 -13.69 11.38 -28.35
CA SER A 4 -14.96 10.91 -27.82
C SER A 4 -14.77 10.53 -26.35
N ILE A 5 -15.49 11.20 -25.46
CA ILE A 5 -15.49 10.91 -24.03
C ILE A 5 -16.37 9.67 -23.82
N PHE A 6 -15.78 8.58 -23.30
CA PHE A 6 -16.51 7.40 -22.86
C PHE A 6 -16.74 7.50 -21.36
N LEU A 7 -18.00 7.51 -20.93
CA LEU A 7 -18.36 7.43 -19.52
C LEU A 7 -18.50 5.96 -19.14
N ASN A 8 -17.58 5.45 -18.34
CA ASN A 8 -17.73 4.13 -17.76
C ASN A 8 -18.69 4.21 -16.57
N PRO A 9 -19.80 3.45 -16.57
CA PRO A 9 -20.70 3.44 -15.44
C PRO A 9 -19.98 2.84 -14.24
N MET A 10 -19.89 3.61 -13.16
CA MET A 10 -19.33 3.17 -11.88
C MET A 10 -20.32 2.23 -11.20
N VAL A 11 -20.34 0.96 -11.61
CA VAL A 11 -21.20 -0.08 -11.07
C VAL A 11 -20.39 -1.29 -10.61
N CYS A 12 -20.78 -1.90 -9.50
CA CYS A 12 -20.10 -3.08 -8.98
C CYS A 12 -20.17 -4.22 -10.00
N PRO A 13 -19.03 -4.82 -10.41
CA PRO A 13 -19.01 -5.91 -11.40
C PRO A 13 -19.68 -7.19 -10.89
N ASN A 14 -19.97 -7.29 -9.58
CA ASN A 14 -20.64 -8.45 -9.00
C ASN A 14 -22.16 -8.35 -9.00
N CYS A 15 -22.73 -7.20 -8.64
CA CYS A 15 -24.17 -7.04 -8.40
C CYS A 15 -24.81 -5.87 -9.15
N ALA A 16 -24.04 -5.16 -9.98
CA ALA A 16 -24.46 -3.98 -10.75
C ALA A 16 -24.95 -2.78 -9.91
N MET A 17 -24.74 -2.80 -8.59
CA MET A 17 -25.06 -1.66 -7.71
C MET A 17 -24.17 -0.45 -8.09
N PRO A 18 -24.73 0.76 -8.22
CA PRO A 18 -23.94 1.97 -8.40
C PRO A 18 -22.93 2.17 -7.26
N ILE A 19 -21.71 2.52 -7.62
CA ILE A 19 -20.63 2.88 -6.69
C ILE A 19 -20.66 4.39 -6.51
N LEU A 20 -20.80 4.84 -5.26
CA LEU A 20 -20.71 6.25 -4.90
C LEU A 20 -19.23 6.63 -4.79
N ALA A 21 -18.63 6.94 -5.95
CA ALA A 21 -17.21 7.28 -6.04
C ALA A 21 -16.98 8.80 -5.93
N ASN A 22 -15.97 9.19 -5.17
CA ASN A 22 -15.38 10.52 -5.25
C ASN A 22 -14.30 10.59 -6.36
N VAL A 23 -13.92 11.82 -6.75
CA VAL A 23 -13.04 12.06 -7.91
C VAL A 23 -11.68 11.37 -7.79
N ASP A 24 -11.12 11.33 -6.59
CA ASP A 24 -9.78 10.81 -6.34
C ASP A 24 -9.78 9.39 -5.78
N GLU A 25 -10.95 8.77 -5.63
CA GLU A 25 -11.05 7.40 -5.14
C GLU A 25 -10.71 6.39 -6.23
N VAL A 26 -9.96 5.37 -5.84
CA VAL A 26 -9.57 4.27 -6.73
C VAL A 26 -10.09 2.91 -6.27
N ALA A 27 -10.51 2.77 -5.01
CA ALA A 27 -11.08 1.53 -4.50
C ALA A 27 -12.26 1.75 -3.55
N TRP A 28 -13.19 0.81 -3.55
CA TRP A 28 -14.46 0.88 -2.81
C TRP A 28 -14.88 -0.48 -2.26
N MET A 29 -15.72 -0.45 -1.24
CA MET A 29 -16.52 -1.61 -0.84
C MET A 29 -17.95 -1.44 -1.32
N CYS A 30 -18.48 -2.41 -2.06
CA CYS A 30 -19.86 -2.36 -2.53
C CYS A 30 -20.84 -2.43 -1.36
N SER A 31 -21.71 -1.42 -1.22
CA SER A 31 -22.70 -1.34 -0.12
C SER A 31 -23.70 -2.50 -0.11
N GLN A 32 -23.96 -3.13 -1.27
CA GLN A 32 -24.92 -4.24 -1.37
C GLN A 32 -24.29 -5.61 -1.14
N CYS A 33 -23.21 -5.93 -1.85
CA CYS A 33 -22.62 -7.28 -1.82
C CYS A 33 -21.31 -7.38 -1.03
N GLN A 34 -20.84 -6.27 -0.46
CA GLN A 34 -19.65 -6.17 0.40
C GLN A 34 -18.35 -6.68 -0.27
N ARG A 35 -18.32 -6.76 -1.60
CA ARG A 35 -17.09 -7.05 -2.35
C ARG A 35 -16.29 -5.78 -2.58
N GLY A 36 -14.97 -5.91 -2.51
CA GLY A 36 -14.05 -4.87 -2.93
C GLY A 36 -14.07 -4.66 -4.44
N VAL A 37 -14.00 -3.40 -4.84
CA VAL A 37 -13.94 -2.98 -6.24
C VAL A 37 -12.77 -2.01 -6.38
N LEU A 38 -11.98 -2.18 -7.44
CA LEU A 38 -10.83 -1.33 -7.77
C LEU A 38 -10.99 -0.77 -9.18
N LEU A 39 -10.66 0.51 -9.36
CA LEU A 39 -10.52 1.16 -10.64
C LEU A 39 -9.18 0.79 -11.26
N ASN A 40 -9.21 0.04 -12.36
CA ASN A 40 -8.04 -0.40 -13.11
C ASN A 40 -7.39 0.74 -13.90
N SER A 41 -6.13 0.55 -14.28
CA SER A 41 -5.37 1.43 -15.20
C SER A 41 -6.08 1.68 -16.53
N ASP A 42 -6.90 0.73 -16.98
CA ASP A 42 -7.63 0.81 -18.25
C ASP A 42 -9.03 1.44 -18.07
N ASN A 43 -9.26 2.13 -16.95
CA ASN A 43 -10.54 2.70 -16.52
C ASN A 43 -11.68 1.67 -16.34
N GLY A 44 -11.36 0.38 -16.26
CA GLY A 44 -12.30 -0.69 -15.93
C GLY A 44 -12.42 -0.92 -14.42
N LEU A 45 -13.40 -1.72 -14.00
CA LEU A 45 -13.55 -2.11 -12.59
C LEU A 45 -13.20 -3.58 -12.41
N SER A 46 -12.28 -3.88 -11.49
CA SER A 46 -11.94 -5.24 -11.05
C SER A 46 -12.40 -5.50 -9.63
N GLN A 47 -12.48 -6.79 -9.27
CA GLN A 47 -12.72 -7.19 -7.88
C GLN A 47 -11.39 -7.30 -7.14
N ILE A 48 -11.38 -6.82 -5.90
CA ILE A 48 -10.26 -6.96 -4.98
C ILE A 48 -10.71 -7.53 -3.64
N GLU A 49 -9.77 -8.11 -2.92
CA GLU A 49 -9.97 -8.45 -1.51
C GLU A 49 -9.74 -7.22 -0.63
N ILE A 50 -10.67 -7.00 0.29
CA ILE A 50 -10.56 -6.00 1.35
C ILE A 50 -10.69 -6.73 2.66
N HIS A 51 -9.64 -6.65 3.48
CA HIS A 51 -9.57 -7.24 4.81
C HIS A 51 -9.72 -6.13 5.85
N PHE A 52 -10.28 -6.48 7.01
CA PHE A 52 -10.45 -5.56 8.13
C PHE A 52 -9.63 -6.09 9.30
N GLN A 53 -8.80 -5.25 9.89
CA GLN A 53 -8.02 -5.64 11.06
C GLN A 53 -8.92 -5.68 12.29
N GLN A 54 -8.77 -6.74 13.09
CA GLN A 54 -9.47 -6.89 14.36
C GLN A 54 -9.13 -5.73 15.32
N SER A 55 -10.18 -5.15 15.89
CA SER A 55 -10.10 -4.12 16.93
C SER A 55 -10.76 -4.63 18.22
N SER A 56 -10.23 -4.20 19.36
CA SER A 56 -10.85 -4.40 20.69
C SER A 56 -11.72 -3.21 21.12
N GLN A 57 -11.78 -2.16 20.30
CA GLN A 57 -12.54 -0.94 20.54
C GLN A 57 -13.59 -0.74 19.44
N ASP A 58 -14.72 -0.13 19.81
CA ASP A 58 -15.73 0.35 18.87
C ASP A 58 -15.15 1.53 18.08
N ILE A 59 -14.69 1.24 16.86
CA ILE A 59 -14.06 2.21 15.97
C ILE A 59 -14.98 2.48 14.80
N GLU A 60 -15.30 3.76 14.61
CA GLU A 60 -16.26 4.19 13.59
C GLU A 60 -15.63 4.26 12.19
N ILE A 61 -14.34 4.58 12.08
CA ILE A 61 -13.66 4.80 10.80
C ILE A 61 -12.25 4.17 10.84
N GLY A 62 -11.98 3.29 9.87
CA GLY A 62 -10.68 2.69 9.63
C GLY A 62 -9.82 3.43 8.60
N PHE A 63 -8.55 3.06 8.56
CA PHE A 63 -7.51 3.60 7.70
C PHE A 63 -7.06 2.53 6.68
N PRO A 64 -7.20 2.78 5.37
CA PRO A 64 -6.79 1.81 4.36
C PRO A 64 -5.27 1.78 4.15
N TYR A 65 -4.71 0.58 4.05
CA TYR A 65 -3.32 0.32 3.71
C TYR A 65 -3.25 -0.74 2.61
N TRP A 66 -2.43 -0.49 1.60
CA TRP A 66 -1.97 -1.56 0.73
C TRP A 66 -0.90 -2.37 1.46
N VAL A 67 -1.13 -3.68 1.54
CA VAL A 67 -0.23 -4.63 2.18
C VAL A 67 0.31 -5.57 1.12
N THR A 68 1.64 -5.62 1.00
CA THR A 68 2.35 -6.49 0.05
C THR A 68 3.60 -7.07 0.68
N ILE A 69 4.08 -8.20 0.15
CA ILE A 69 5.38 -8.76 0.52
C ILE A 69 6.42 -8.21 -0.45
N ALA A 70 7.40 -7.48 0.10
CA ALA A 70 8.56 -6.99 -0.63
C ALA A 70 9.76 -7.91 -0.41
N ASN A 71 10.31 -8.43 -1.49
CA ASN A 71 11.61 -9.09 -1.52
C ASN A 71 12.63 -8.13 -2.15
N VAL A 72 13.62 -7.73 -1.35
CA VAL A 72 14.59 -6.70 -1.72
C VAL A 72 15.98 -7.31 -1.74
N THR A 73 16.61 -7.31 -2.92
CA THR A 73 18.01 -7.72 -3.07
C THR A 73 18.87 -6.49 -3.27
N LEU A 74 19.83 -6.26 -2.38
CA LEU A 74 20.63 -5.03 -2.34
C LEU A 74 22.10 -5.31 -2.61
N ASN A 75 22.74 -4.38 -3.31
CA ASN A 75 24.19 -4.29 -3.43
C ASN A 75 24.62 -2.84 -3.19
N ARG A 76 25.62 -2.66 -2.30
CA ARG A 76 26.07 -1.35 -1.83
C ARG A 76 27.57 -1.15 -2.05
N GLU A 77 27.96 0.10 -2.29
CA GLU A 77 29.33 0.58 -2.17
C GLU A 77 29.36 1.69 -1.11
N THR A 78 30.28 1.63 -0.14
CA THR A 78 30.44 2.64 0.92
C THR A 78 31.80 3.33 0.83
N LEU A 79 31.86 4.61 1.17
CA LEU A 79 33.10 5.38 1.29
C LEU A 79 33.75 5.17 2.67
N ARG A 80 32.94 5.05 3.73
CA ARG A 80 33.34 4.84 5.12
C ARG A 80 32.25 4.09 5.87
N GLY A 81 32.62 3.37 6.92
CA GLY A 81 31.68 2.49 7.64
C GLY A 81 31.29 1.26 6.80
N ASN A 82 30.67 0.29 7.47
CA ASN A 82 30.17 -0.91 6.82
C ASN A 82 29.01 -1.50 7.62
N MET A 83 27.79 -1.13 7.26
CA MET A 83 26.57 -1.70 7.84
C MET A 83 26.00 -2.83 6.99
N THR A 84 26.82 -3.49 6.15
CA THR A 84 26.37 -4.60 5.28
C THR A 84 25.73 -5.73 6.09
N LYS A 85 26.26 -6.05 7.28
CA LYS A 85 25.66 -7.08 8.14
C LYS A 85 24.26 -6.70 8.61
N GLU A 86 24.05 -5.45 8.99
CA GLU A 86 22.75 -4.94 9.44
C GLU A 86 21.76 -4.88 8.28
N MET A 87 22.20 -4.38 7.11
CA MET A 87 21.43 -4.41 5.87
C MET A 87 20.99 -5.84 5.53
N LEU A 88 21.91 -6.81 5.55
CA LEU A 88 21.59 -8.21 5.29
C LEU A 88 20.60 -8.75 6.33
N GLN A 89 20.81 -8.49 7.63
CA GLN A 89 19.88 -8.92 8.67
C GLN A 89 18.47 -8.34 8.46
N PHE A 90 18.37 -7.12 7.95
CA PHE A 90 17.10 -6.48 7.68
C PHE A 90 16.43 -7.06 6.42
N TRP A 91 17.13 -7.16 5.29
CA TRP A 91 16.54 -7.52 3.99
C TRP A 91 16.66 -8.99 3.60
N GLN A 92 17.38 -9.83 4.35
CA GLN A 92 17.56 -11.26 4.04
C GLN A 92 16.24 -12.04 3.92
N ASN A 93 15.18 -11.57 4.58
CA ASN A 93 13.86 -12.18 4.53
C ASN A 93 12.88 -11.20 3.88
N PRO A 94 11.91 -11.70 3.10
CA PRO A 94 10.82 -10.87 2.60
C PRO A 94 10.13 -10.11 3.72
N ARG A 95 9.81 -8.84 3.46
CA ARG A 95 9.19 -7.93 4.43
C ARG A 95 7.76 -7.65 4.03
N THR A 96 6.85 -7.71 4.98
CA THR A 96 5.50 -7.16 4.80
C THR A 96 5.60 -5.64 4.85
N VAL A 97 5.18 -4.99 3.79
CA VAL A 97 5.16 -3.53 3.67
C VAL A 97 3.72 -3.03 3.70
N PHE A 98 3.53 -1.92 4.40
CA PHE A 98 2.24 -1.27 4.60
C PHE A 98 2.33 0.15 4.05
N ILE A 99 1.66 0.42 2.94
CA ILE A 99 1.60 1.75 2.33
C ILE A 99 0.21 2.35 2.61
N PRO A 100 0.12 3.48 3.34
CA PRO A 100 -1.14 4.20 3.50
C PRO A 100 -1.79 4.48 2.15
N ALA A 101 -3.08 4.18 2.01
CA ALA A 101 -3.81 4.37 0.77
C ALA A 101 -4.86 5.49 0.85
N PHE A 102 -4.78 6.34 1.88
CA PHE A 102 -5.66 7.50 2.11
C PHE A 102 -4.85 8.80 2.09
N GLU A 103 -5.57 9.92 2.06
CA GLU A 103 -4.97 11.27 2.06
C GLU A 103 -3.98 11.47 3.20
N LEU A 104 -2.71 11.65 2.85
CA LEU A 104 -1.57 11.96 3.71
C LEU A 104 -0.51 12.73 2.90
N GLU A 105 0.22 13.60 3.57
CA GLU A 105 1.44 14.18 3.01
C GLU A 105 2.51 13.09 2.80
N MET A 106 3.32 13.23 1.75
CA MET A 106 4.31 12.21 1.36
C MET A 106 5.29 11.87 2.50
N GLU A 107 5.76 12.88 3.23
CA GLU A 107 6.67 12.68 4.38
C GLU A 107 6.01 11.85 5.48
N GLU A 108 4.75 12.14 5.82
CA GLU A 108 4.01 11.38 6.83
C GLU A 108 3.75 9.94 6.37
N MET A 109 3.43 9.75 5.08
CA MET A 109 3.24 8.42 4.49
C MET A 109 4.51 7.57 4.65
N LEU A 110 5.68 8.13 4.31
CA LEU A 110 6.96 7.43 4.39
C LEU A 110 7.34 7.09 5.85
N ILE A 111 7.16 8.03 6.78
CA ILE A 111 7.42 7.79 8.22
C ILE A 111 6.55 6.64 8.75
N ARG A 112 5.26 6.61 8.40
CA ARG A 112 4.33 5.54 8.81
C ARG A 112 4.73 4.20 8.19
N ALA A 113 5.00 4.18 6.89
CA ALA A 113 5.42 2.96 6.19
C ALA A 113 6.73 2.39 6.77
N GLU A 114 7.69 3.26 7.08
CA GLU A 114 8.95 2.90 7.73
C GLU A 114 8.76 2.34 9.13
N THR A 115 7.89 2.95 9.92
CA THR A 115 7.55 2.44 11.26
C THR A 115 6.96 1.03 11.16
N LEU A 116 6.06 0.81 10.21
CA LEU A 116 5.34 -0.46 10.03
C LEU A 116 6.21 -1.57 9.44
N ILE A 117 7.13 -1.27 8.51
CA ILE A 117 8.06 -2.30 7.99
C ILE A 117 9.10 -2.72 9.05
N LYS A 118 9.51 -1.78 9.93
CA LYS A 118 10.41 -2.06 11.06
C LYS A 118 9.69 -2.85 12.15
N ASN A 119 8.41 -2.57 12.41
CA ASN A 119 7.59 -3.21 13.45
C ASN A 119 6.22 -3.64 12.89
N PRO A 120 6.16 -4.71 12.08
CA PRO A 120 4.92 -5.11 11.42
C PRO A 120 3.90 -5.61 12.43
N PRO A 121 2.64 -5.12 12.40
CA PRO A 121 1.58 -5.66 13.22
C PRO A 121 1.19 -7.07 12.74
N ALA A 122 0.67 -7.88 13.65
CA ALA A 122 0.02 -9.14 13.28
C ALA A 122 -1.33 -8.85 12.60
N LEU A 123 -1.57 -9.51 11.48
CA LEU A 123 -2.79 -9.37 10.68
C LEU A 123 -3.85 -10.37 11.14
N PHE A 124 -4.91 -9.88 11.78
CA PHE A 124 -6.03 -10.68 12.24
C PHE A 124 -7.32 -10.10 11.66
N ALA A 125 -8.11 -10.94 10.98
CA ALA A 125 -9.37 -10.49 10.40
C ALA A 125 -10.39 -10.12 11.48
N GLY A 126 -11.08 -9.00 11.28
CA GLY A 126 -12.13 -8.46 12.11
C GLY A 126 -13.40 -8.16 11.33
N GLU A 127 -14.31 -7.42 11.96
CA GLU A 127 -15.57 -7.01 11.35
C GLU A 127 -15.36 -5.85 10.37
N ALA A 128 -16.23 -5.78 9.36
CA ALA A 128 -16.24 -4.69 8.40
C ALA A 128 -16.66 -3.37 9.06
N ILE A 129 -15.85 -2.34 8.87
CA ILE A 129 -16.11 -0.97 9.34
C ILE A 129 -16.08 0.01 8.17
N ASN A 130 -16.63 1.20 8.36
CA ASN A 130 -16.40 2.29 7.40
C ASN A 130 -14.91 2.66 7.42
N PHE A 131 -14.39 3.18 6.31
CA PHE A 131 -12.98 3.54 6.19
C PHE A 131 -12.80 4.80 5.36
N LYS A 132 -11.64 5.45 5.53
CA LYS A 132 -11.27 6.61 4.72
C LYS A 132 -11.20 6.26 3.23
N PRO A 133 -11.46 7.22 2.34
CA PRO A 133 -11.29 7.05 0.90
C PRO A 133 -9.93 6.42 0.53
N VAL A 134 -9.96 5.45 -0.38
CA VAL A 134 -8.75 4.84 -0.94
C VAL A 134 -8.39 5.64 -2.19
N ILE A 135 -7.31 6.41 -2.12
CA ILE A 135 -6.87 7.33 -3.18
C ILE A 135 -5.59 6.87 -3.88
N LEU A 136 -4.82 6.00 -3.23
CA LEU A 136 -3.57 5.50 -3.81
C LEU A 136 -3.84 4.21 -4.58
N SER A 137 -3.38 4.13 -5.83
CA SER A 137 -3.54 2.92 -6.61
C SER A 137 -2.48 1.86 -6.25
N PRO A 138 -2.80 0.56 -6.33
CA PRO A 138 -1.84 -0.50 -6.08
C PRO A 138 -0.71 -0.55 -7.13
N TRP A 139 -0.91 0.04 -8.32
CA TRP A 139 0.12 0.09 -9.37
C TRP A 139 1.24 1.07 -9.06
N ASP A 140 0.98 2.05 -8.19
CA ASP A 140 1.97 3.05 -7.80
C ASP A 140 2.87 2.57 -6.65
N LEU A 141 2.51 1.48 -5.97
CA LEU A 141 3.20 0.98 -4.77
C LEU A 141 4.70 0.75 -4.98
N ARG A 142 5.10 0.31 -6.17
CA ARG A 142 6.51 0.09 -6.49
C ARG A 142 7.35 1.34 -6.21
N VAL A 143 6.87 2.50 -6.65
CA VAL A 143 7.59 3.78 -6.49
C VAL A 143 7.74 4.12 -5.01
N TYR A 144 6.66 4.02 -4.23
CA TYR A 144 6.69 4.29 -2.79
C TYR A 144 7.62 3.33 -2.03
N ILE A 145 7.61 2.04 -2.38
CA ILE A 145 8.45 1.03 -1.74
C ILE A 145 9.92 1.22 -2.12
N GLU A 146 10.22 1.62 -3.36
CA GLU A 146 11.57 1.99 -3.78
C GLU A 146 12.09 3.19 -2.98
N PHE A 147 11.28 4.23 -2.79
CA PHE A 147 11.64 5.36 -1.92
C PHE A 147 11.85 4.94 -0.46
N LEU A 148 10.98 4.06 0.06
CA LEU A 148 11.10 3.54 1.42
C LEU A 148 12.41 2.75 1.61
N VAL A 149 12.79 1.90 0.64
CA VAL A 149 14.08 1.20 0.67
C VAL A 149 15.23 2.20 0.68
N MET A 150 15.21 3.19 -0.21
CA MET A 150 16.25 4.23 -0.26
C MET A 150 16.36 4.99 1.07
N GLN A 151 15.23 5.35 1.68
CA GLN A 151 15.20 6.06 2.97
C GLN A 151 15.82 5.23 4.09
N ILE A 152 15.37 3.99 4.27
CA ILE A 152 15.91 3.08 5.31
C ILE A 152 17.42 2.89 5.15
N GLU A 153 17.89 2.81 3.90
CA GLU A 153 19.30 2.60 3.61
C GLU A 153 20.15 3.87 3.74
N ALA A 154 19.56 5.05 3.51
CA ALA A 154 20.20 6.33 3.74
C ALA A 154 20.33 6.68 5.24
N GLU A 155 19.45 6.15 6.10
CA GLU A 155 19.50 6.35 7.56
C GLU A 155 20.63 5.56 8.25
N ARG A 156 21.28 4.63 7.55
CA ARG A 156 22.36 3.84 8.14
C ARG A 156 23.57 4.72 8.45
N GLN A 157 24.27 4.37 9.52
CA GLN A 157 25.48 5.08 9.95
C GLN A 157 26.72 4.63 9.14
N ASP A 158 26.58 4.51 7.82
CA ASP A 158 27.68 4.35 6.86
C ASP A 158 27.60 5.40 5.75
N ASP A 159 28.76 5.76 5.18
CA ASP A 159 28.82 6.73 4.08
C ASP A 159 28.51 5.98 2.78
N LEU A 160 27.22 5.85 2.46
CA LEU A 160 26.74 5.20 1.24
C LEU A 160 27.18 5.99 -0.01
N LYS A 161 27.94 5.35 -0.90
CA LYS A 161 28.35 5.92 -2.19
C LYS A 161 27.36 5.58 -3.29
N GLN A 162 26.96 4.31 -3.34
CA GLN A 162 26.11 3.76 -4.37
C GLN A 162 25.24 2.66 -3.77
N LEU A 163 23.98 2.66 -4.17
CA LEU A 163 23.02 1.60 -3.86
C LEU A 163 22.37 1.15 -5.16
N THR A 164 22.38 -0.16 -5.38
CA THR A 164 21.65 -0.82 -6.46
C THR A 164 20.80 -1.90 -5.83
N PHE A 165 19.54 -2.02 -6.25
CA PHE A 165 18.67 -3.03 -5.71
C PHE A 165 17.63 -3.53 -6.72
N GLU A 166 17.14 -4.73 -6.46
CA GLU A 166 16.01 -5.32 -7.14
C GLU A 166 14.85 -5.46 -6.16
N LEU A 167 13.65 -5.08 -6.62
CA LEU A 167 12.42 -5.15 -5.83
C LEU A 167 11.40 -6.05 -6.53
N GLN A 168 11.04 -7.14 -5.85
CA GLN A 168 9.93 -8.01 -6.21
C GLN A 168 8.80 -7.82 -5.20
N LEU A 169 7.58 -7.64 -5.69
CA LEU A 169 6.39 -7.44 -4.88
C LEU A 169 5.41 -8.58 -5.13
N SER A 170 4.76 -9.09 -4.08
CA SER A 170 3.55 -9.90 -4.24
C SER A 170 2.37 -9.01 -4.67
N ASP A 171 1.28 -9.64 -5.10
CA ASP A 171 0.03 -8.93 -5.33
C ASP A 171 -0.39 -8.21 -4.03
N PRO A 172 -0.69 -6.91 -4.09
CA PRO A 172 -1.10 -6.14 -2.92
C PRO A 172 -2.55 -6.46 -2.55
N VAL A 173 -2.81 -6.55 -1.25
CA VAL A 173 -4.15 -6.70 -0.68
C VAL A 173 -4.49 -5.47 0.15
N LEU A 174 -5.74 -5.03 0.11
CA LEU A 174 -6.18 -3.87 0.88
C LEU A 174 -6.55 -4.29 2.30
N TRP A 175 -5.92 -3.69 3.29
CA TRP A 175 -6.27 -3.87 4.70
C TRP A 175 -6.76 -2.56 5.31
N ILE A 176 -7.87 -2.64 6.03
CA ILE A 176 -8.42 -1.54 6.79
C ILE A 176 -8.00 -1.69 8.25
N PHE A 177 -7.15 -0.77 8.72
CA PHE A 177 -6.68 -0.74 10.09
C PHE A 177 -7.57 0.13 10.97
N PRO A 178 -7.80 -0.24 12.24
CA PRO A 178 -8.50 0.61 13.19
C PRO A 178 -7.80 1.96 13.42
N GLY A 179 -8.63 2.93 13.78
CA GLY A 179 -8.34 4.29 14.21
C GLY A 179 -7.26 4.44 15.27
#